data_AF-A0A494TQG2-F1
#
_entry.id   AF-A0A494TQG2-F1
#
_cell.length_a   1.000
_cell.length_b   1.000
_cell.length_c   1.000
_cell.angle_alpha   90.00
_cell.angle_beta   90.00
_cell.angle_gamma   90.00
#
_symmetry.space_group_name_H-M   'P 1'
#
loop_
_entity.id
_entity.type
_entity.pdbx_description
1 polymer ?
#
loop_
_entity_poly.entity_id
_entity_poly.type
_entity_poly.pdbx_seq_one_letter_code
_entity_poly.pdbx_strand_id
1 'polypeptide(L)'
;MRPFERAARALCALKGINEDSEHEGAPIWQTYVPKVAAMITALHEPSDNMKEAGGEIFHAYNPEHSELAHQDDAASVWRTMIDAMRKDVG
;
A
#
# COMPACT_ATOMS: atom_id res chain seq x y z
N MET A 1 0.07 -12.75 -8.10
CA MET A 1 -0.67 -11.47 -8.22
C MET A 1 0.01 -10.42 -7.39
N ARG A 2 0.42 -9.31 -8.01
CA ARG A 2 1.09 -8.18 -7.31
C ARG A 2 0.08 -7.37 -6.49
N PRO A 3 0.49 -6.65 -5.42
CA PRO A 3 -0.44 -5.91 -4.56
C PRO A 3 -1.33 -4.91 -5.32
N PHE A 4 -0.79 -4.19 -6.30
CA PHE A 4 -1.57 -3.22 -7.08
C PHE A 4 -2.60 -3.90 -8.00
N GLU A 5 -2.27 -5.07 -8.57
CA GLU A 5 -3.21 -5.87 -9.37
C GLU A 5 -4.38 -6.34 -8.51
N ARG A 6 -4.09 -6.83 -7.30
CA ARG A 6 -5.14 -7.20 -6.33
C ARG A 6 -6.05 -6.02 -5.99
N ALA A 7 -5.49 -4.83 -5.79
CA ALA A 7 -6.26 -3.62 -5.52
C ALA A 7 -7.11 -3.17 -6.73
N ALA A 8 -6.57 -3.28 -7.95
CA ALA A 8 -7.29 -2.94 -9.17
C ALA A 8 -8.48 -3.88 -9.42
N ARG A 9 -8.27 -5.19 -9.22
CA ARG A 9 -9.35 -6.19 -9.26
C ARG A 9 -10.41 -5.94 -8.20
N ALA A 10 -10.01 -5.56 -6.97
CA ALA A 10 -10.96 -5.15 -5.94
C ALA A 10 -11.83 -3.94 -6.34
N LEU A 11 -11.30 -2.99 -7.12
CA LEU A 11 -12.08 -1.87 -7.66
C LEU A 11 -13.09 -2.32 -8.73
N CYS A 12 -12.78 -3.34 -9.52
CA CYS A 12 -13.74 -3.97 -10.42
C CYS A 12 -14.88 -4.63 -9.63
N ALA A 13 -14.54 -5.43 -8.62
CA ALA A 13 -15.51 -6.10 -7.76
C ALA A 13 -16.46 -5.10 -7.07
N LEU A 14 -15.94 -3.99 -6.56
CA LEU A 14 -16.75 -2.91 -5.98
C LEU A 14 -17.80 -2.34 -6.95
N LYS A 15 -17.51 -2.38 -8.27
CA LYS A 15 -18.40 -1.89 -9.33
C LYS A 15 -19.27 -2.98 -9.95
N GLY A 16 -19.18 -4.22 -9.47
CA GLY A 16 -19.88 -5.36 -10.07
C GLY A 16 -19.39 -5.71 -11.48
N ILE A 17 -18.16 -5.33 -11.82
CA ILE A 17 -17.55 -5.58 -13.13
C ILE A 17 -16.74 -6.87 -13.04
N ASN A 18 -16.88 -7.76 -14.02
CA ASN A 18 -15.97 -8.90 -14.17
C ASN A 18 -14.56 -8.38 -14.52
N GLU A 19 -13.64 -8.50 -13.59
CA GLU A 19 -12.24 -8.05 -13.67
C GLU A 19 -11.44 -8.60 -14.85
N ASP A 20 -11.78 -9.78 -15.36
CA ASP A 20 -11.13 -10.41 -16.52
C ASP A 20 -11.87 -10.15 -17.84
N SER A 21 -12.97 -9.37 -17.82
CA SER A 21 -13.62 -8.94 -19.06
C SER A 21 -12.69 -8.08 -19.91
N GLU A 22 -12.74 -8.28 -21.23
CA GLU A 22 -11.86 -7.57 -22.16
C GLU A 22 -12.32 -6.12 -22.38
N HIS A 23 -11.37 -5.20 -22.34
CA HIS A 23 -11.53 -3.80 -22.68
C HIS A 23 -10.26 -3.33 -23.41
N GLU A 24 -10.41 -2.85 -24.65
CA GLU A 24 -9.27 -2.38 -25.48
C GLU A 24 -8.14 -3.43 -25.64
N GLY A 25 -8.50 -4.73 -25.73
CA GLY A 25 -7.53 -5.81 -25.90
C GLY A 25 -6.80 -6.25 -24.62
N ALA A 26 -7.21 -5.76 -23.45
CA ALA A 26 -6.66 -6.15 -22.16
C ALA A 26 -7.77 -6.40 -21.12
N PRO A 27 -7.50 -7.13 -20.02
CA PRO A 27 -8.44 -7.24 -18.91
C PRO A 27 -8.80 -5.87 -18.31
N ILE A 28 -10.08 -5.63 -18.06
CA ILE A 28 -10.62 -4.34 -17.62
C ILE A 28 -10.00 -3.85 -16.30
N TRP A 29 -9.51 -4.75 -15.43
CA TRP A 29 -8.81 -4.35 -14.20
C TRP A 29 -7.60 -3.44 -14.47
N GLN A 30 -6.94 -3.58 -15.63
CA GLN A 30 -5.78 -2.75 -15.98
C GLN A 30 -6.14 -1.26 -16.09
N THR A 31 -7.38 -0.93 -16.47
CA THR A 31 -7.88 0.47 -16.52
C THR A 31 -7.95 1.14 -15.14
N TYR A 32 -7.91 0.34 -14.06
CA TYR A 32 -7.92 0.83 -12.69
C TYR A 32 -6.51 1.01 -12.10
N VAL A 33 -5.45 0.53 -12.78
CA VAL A 33 -4.06 0.65 -12.32
C VAL A 33 -3.68 2.11 -12.03
N PRO A 34 -4.00 3.11 -12.88
CA PRO A 34 -3.68 4.51 -12.56
C PRO A 34 -4.34 5.03 -11.28
N LYS A 35 -5.57 4.56 -10.98
CA LYS A 35 -6.28 4.93 -9.73
C LYS A 35 -5.62 4.31 -8.51
N VAL A 36 -5.20 3.05 -8.62
CA VAL A 36 -4.43 2.37 -7.57
C VAL A 36 -3.08 3.05 -7.37
N ALA A 37 -2.39 3.45 -8.44
CA ALA A 37 -1.13 4.18 -8.37
C ALA A 37 -1.26 5.51 -7.62
N ALA A 38 -2.32 6.27 -7.91
CA ALA A 38 -2.63 7.51 -7.19
C ALA A 38 -2.90 7.26 -5.71
N MET A 39 -3.65 6.21 -5.37
CA MET A 39 -3.91 5.83 -3.98
C MET A 39 -2.64 5.43 -3.23
N ILE A 40 -1.81 4.55 -3.80
CA ILE A 40 -0.50 4.17 -3.24
C ILE A 40 0.36 5.42 -3.03
N THR A 41 0.31 6.36 -3.99
CA THR A 41 1.04 7.62 -3.88
C THR A 41 0.59 8.45 -2.70
N ALA A 42 -0.72 8.58 -2.50
CA ALA A 42 -1.31 9.32 -1.37
C ALA A 42 -1.02 8.66 -0.01
N LEU A 43 -0.92 7.32 0.02
CA LEU A 43 -0.64 6.55 1.24
C LEU A 43 0.85 6.50 1.63
N HIS A 44 1.74 7.17 0.90
CA HIS A 44 3.16 7.11 1.19
C HIS A 44 3.55 7.62 2.58
N GLU A 45 2.85 8.63 3.07
CA GLU A 45 3.05 9.09 4.45
C GLU A 45 2.09 8.36 5.39
N PRO A 46 2.59 7.65 6.41
CA PRO A 46 1.73 6.99 7.39
C PRO A 46 1.11 8.02 8.33
N SER A 47 -0.11 7.75 8.79
CA SER A 47 -0.73 8.53 9.86
C SER A 47 -0.09 8.23 11.22
N ASP A 48 -0.33 9.08 12.22
CA ASP A 48 0.23 8.86 13.56
C ASP A 48 -0.23 7.53 14.17
N ASN A 49 -1.51 7.16 13.99
CA ASN A 49 -2.01 5.85 14.41
C ASN A 49 -1.27 4.67 13.73
N MET A 50 -0.82 4.83 12.49
CA MET A 50 -0.02 3.80 11.80
C MET A 50 1.40 3.72 12.37
N LYS A 51 2.00 4.87 12.74
CA LYS A 51 3.32 4.92 13.36
C LYS A 51 3.28 4.28 14.75
N GLU A 52 2.27 4.59 15.56
CA GLU A 52 2.05 4.00 16.87
C GLU A 52 1.91 2.47 16.79
N ALA A 53 1.00 1.98 15.94
CA ALA A 53 0.78 0.55 15.76
C ALA A 53 2.04 -0.20 15.27
N GLY A 54 2.84 0.41 14.38
CA GLY A 54 4.10 -0.19 13.95
C GLY A 54 5.20 -0.09 15.02
N GLY A 55 5.20 0.96 15.82
CA GLY A 55 6.16 1.21 16.90
C GLY A 55 6.10 0.16 18.00
N GLU A 56 4.92 -0.38 18.30
CA GLU A 56 4.74 -1.48 19.28
C GLU A 56 5.63 -2.70 18.96
N ILE A 57 5.82 -3.00 17.68
CA ILE A 57 6.69 -4.10 17.23
C ILE A 57 8.15 -3.78 17.57
N PHE A 58 8.61 -2.57 17.27
CA PHE A 58 9.99 -2.15 17.57
C PHE A 58 10.26 -2.07 19.06
N HIS A 59 9.27 -1.65 19.84
CA HIS A 59 9.35 -1.66 21.30
C HIS A 59 9.63 -3.06 21.85
N ALA A 60 8.97 -4.08 21.30
CA ALA A 60 9.20 -5.46 21.71
C ALA A 60 10.64 -5.97 21.46
N TYR A 61 11.32 -5.46 20.43
CA TYR A 61 12.68 -5.86 20.07
C TYR A 61 13.77 -4.99 20.72
N ASN A 62 13.46 -3.74 21.04
CA ASN A 62 14.45 -2.79 21.52
C ASN A 62 13.83 -1.83 22.56
N PRO A 63 13.47 -2.34 23.75
CA PRO A 63 12.64 -1.61 24.72
C PRO A 63 13.32 -0.37 25.30
N GLU A 64 14.64 -0.25 25.18
CA GLU A 64 15.45 0.87 25.69
C GLU A 64 15.33 2.14 24.85
N HIS A 65 14.86 2.02 23.59
CA HIS A 65 14.61 3.18 22.75
C HIS A 65 13.32 3.89 23.16
N SER A 66 13.25 5.20 22.89
CA SER A 66 12.04 5.96 23.16
C SER A 66 10.90 5.54 22.22
N GLU A 67 9.67 5.70 22.68
CA GLU A 67 8.47 5.44 21.89
C GLU A 67 8.48 6.23 20.56
N LEU A 68 8.94 7.48 20.60
CA LEU A 68 9.10 8.31 19.39
C LEU A 68 10.08 7.68 18.38
N ALA A 69 11.20 7.12 18.86
CA ALA A 69 12.16 6.45 17.98
C ALA A 69 11.56 5.20 17.35
N HIS A 70 10.76 4.42 18.09
CA HIS A 70 10.04 3.27 17.55
C HIS A 70 9.01 3.66 16.49
N GLN A 71 8.28 4.75 16.72
CA GLN A 71 7.31 5.30 15.76
C GLN A 71 7.99 5.81 14.48
N ASP A 72 9.15 6.45 14.59
CA ASP A 72 9.95 6.90 13.44
C ASP A 72 10.52 5.74 12.61
N ASP A 73 10.96 4.66 13.27
CA ASP A 73 11.37 3.41 12.61
C ASP A 73 10.21 2.80 11.83
N ALA A 74 9.02 2.72 12.45
CA ALA A 74 7.80 2.26 11.80
C ALA A 74 7.42 3.11 10.58
N ALA A 75 7.52 4.44 10.70
CA ALA A 75 7.26 5.35 9.59
C ALA A 75 8.22 5.11 8.41
N SER A 76 9.49 4.86 8.72
CA SER A 76 10.53 4.61 7.72
C SER A 76 10.33 3.29 6.98
N VAL A 77 9.95 2.22 7.70
CA VAL A 77 9.61 0.94 7.09
C VAL A 77 8.39 1.08 6.17
N TRP A 78 7.34 1.78 6.62
CA TRP A 78 6.15 2.02 5.81
C TRP A 78 6.49 2.71 4.48
N ARG A 79 7.18 3.85 4.53
CA ARG A 79 7.59 4.59 3.32
C ARG A 79 8.38 3.71 2.36
N THR A 80 9.33 2.93 2.89
CA THR A 80 10.14 1.99 2.09
C THR A 80 9.30 0.91 1.42
N MET A 81 8.30 0.36 2.12
CA MET A 81 7.37 -0.62 1.54
C MET A 81 6.48 0.01 0.45
N ILE A 82 5.98 1.23 0.66
CA ILE A 82 5.20 1.94 -0.36
C ILE A 82 6.06 2.27 -1.58
N ASP A 83 7.30 2.68 -1.40
CA ASP A 83 8.23 2.92 -2.51
C ASP A 83 8.56 1.64 -3.28
N ALA A 84 8.71 0.50 -2.60
CA ALA A 84 8.83 -0.79 -3.26
C ALA A 84 7.58 -1.11 -4.09
N MET A 85 6.38 -0.86 -3.54
CA MET A 85 5.12 -1.11 -4.23
C MET A 85 4.93 -0.20 -5.45
N ARG A 86 5.40 1.05 -5.40
CA ARG A 86 5.38 1.98 -6.55
C ARG A 86 6.23 1.47 -7.72
N LYS A 87 7.37 0.83 -7.43
CA LYS A 87 8.22 0.20 -8.47
C LYS A 87 7.55 -0.97 -9.17
N ASP A 88 6.62 -1.65 -8.51
CA ASP A 88 5.86 -2.75 -9.13
C ASP A 88 4.78 -2.25 -10.11
N VAL A 89 4.31 -1.01 -9.93
CA VAL A 89 3.28 -0.38 -10.76
C VAL A 89 3.88 0.25 -12.02
N GLY A 90 5.15 0.67 -11.96
CA GLY A 90 5.90 1.32 -13.04
C GLY A 90 6.78 0.39 -13.86
#